data_AF-A0ABD3FY87-F1
#
_entry.id   AF-A0ABD3FY87-F1
#
_cell.length_a   1.000
_cell.length_b   1.000
_cell.length_c   1.000
_cell.angle_alpha   90.00
_cell.angle_beta   90.00
_cell.angle_gamma   90.00
#
_symmetry.space_group_name_H-M   'P 1'
#
loop_
_entity.id
_entity.type
_entity.pdbx_description
1 polymer ?
#
loop_
_entity_poly.entity_id
_entity_poly.type
_entity_poly.pdbx_seq_one_letter_code
_entity_poly.pdbx_strand_id
1 'polypeptide(L)'
;MAPDAKILLITPPCVDDSIQERKAEHYKGDRKGKIAHSNAMAGIYARACVETAGKLGLPVLDLHSYFNNMTDWERKNVLADGLHLSMRGNNFMYQQLRQKIDAEFPNISHKLDRWQIPSYETWIEADPWLPDNSEA
;
A
#
# COMPACT_ATOMS: atom_id res chain seq x y z
N MET A 1 -12.51 2.52 19.55
CA MET A 1 -12.44 1.68 18.34
C MET A 1 -13.43 2.22 17.33
N ALA A 2 -13.12 2.18 16.04
CA ALA A 2 -14.04 2.54 14.96
C ALA A 2 -14.80 1.26 14.55
N PRO A 3 -16.02 1.00 15.09
CA PRO A 3 -16.72 -0.27 14.88
C PRO A 3 -17.06 -0.54 13.41
N ASP A 4 -17.17 0.50 12.58
CA ASP A 4 -17.55 0.41 11.17
C ASP A 4 -16.36 0.47 10.19
N ALA A 5 -15.13 0.44 10.70
CA ALA A 5 -13.94 0.48 9.86
C ALA A 5 -13.89 -0.73 8.93
N LYS A 6 -13.64 -0.48 7.64
CA LYS A 6 -13.37 -1.53 6.67
C LYS A 6 -11.88 -1.88 6.71
N ILE A 7 -11.58 -3.18 6.80
CA ILE A 7 -10.22 -3.68 6.98
C ILE A 7 -9.85 -4.49 5.73
N LEU A 8 -8.69 -4.15 5.15
CA LEU A 8 -8.05 -4.90 4.08
C LEU A 8 -6.66 -5.32 4.56
N LEU A 9 -6.36 -6.61 4.48
CA LEU A 9 -5.00 -7.09 4.71
C LEU A 9 -4.21 -7.03 3.41
N ILE A 10 -2.93 -6.65 3.49
CA ILE A 10 -2.02 -6.62 2.35
C ILE A 10 -0.81 -7.47 2.73
N THR A 11 -0.46 -8.45 1.89
CA THR A 11 0.73 -9.28 2.13
C THR A 11 2.01 -8.48 1.87
N PRO A 12 3.14 -8.82 2.48
CA PRO A 12 4.43 -8.30 2.01
C PRO A 12 4.62 -8.63 0.52
N PRO A 13 5.25 -7.75 -0.28
CA PRO A 13 5.51 -8.02 -1.69
C PRO A 13 6.69 -9.00 -1.87
N CYS A 14 7.19 -9.15 -3.10
CA CYS A 14 8.40 -9.92 -3.37
C CYS A 14 9.68 -9.24 -2.86
N VAL A 15 10.73 -10.02 -2.65
CA VAL A 15 12.08 -9.55 -2.28
C VAL A 15 13.10 -10.06 -3.31
N ASP A 16 14.11 -9.26 -3.64
CA ASP A 16 15.24 -9.71 -4.47
C ASP A 16 16.36 -10.25 -3.59
N ASP A 17 16.38 -11.57 -3.42
CA ASP A 17 17.37 -12.27 -2.57
C ASP A 17 18.81 -11.96 -2.98
N SER A 18 19.10 -11.77 -4.28
CA SER A 18 20.46 -11.48 -4.76
C SER A 18 20.97 -10.09 -4.33
N ILE A 19 20.07 -9.14 -4.12
CA ILE A 19 20.41 -7.82 -3.59
C ILE A 19 20.56 -7.91 -2.06
N GLN A 20 19.70 -8.68 -1.39
CA GLN A 20 19.77 -8.84 0.06
C GLN A 20 21.03 -9.60 0.50
N GLU A 21 21.47 -10.59 -0.27
CA GLU A 21 22.75 -11.27 -0.10
C GLU A 21 23.93 -10.29 -0.15
N ARG A 22 23.99 -9.46 -1.21
CA ARG A 22 25.04 -8.42 -1.32
C ARG A 22 24.98 -7.41 -0.18
N LYS A 23 23.78 -6.99 0.25
CA LYS A 23 23.61 -6.12 1.43
C LYS A 23 24.14 -6.79 2.70
N ALA A 24 23.95 -8.10 2.84
CA ALA A 24 24.40 -8.85 4.02
C ALA A 24 25.93 -8.91 4.14
N GLU A 25 26.68 -8.90 3.04
CA GLU A 25 28.14 -8.85 3.03
C GLU A 25 28.68 -7.55 3.66
N HIS A 26 27.94 -6.45 3.53
CA HIS A 26 28.30 -5.14 4.05
C HIS A 26 27.90 -4.93 5.51
N TYR A 27 27.12 -5.83 6.12
CA TYR A 27 26.79 -5.76 7.53
C TYR A 27 28.01 -6.03 8.42
N LYS A 28 28.02 -5.43 9.62
CA LYS A 28 29.09 -5.56 10.62
C LYS A 28 28.57 -6.30 11.86
N GLY A 29 29.51 -6.84 12.64
CA GLY A 29 29.22 -7.58 13.87
C GLY A 29 28.38 -8.84 13.60
N ASP A 30 27.47 -9.16 14.52
CA ASP A 30 26.68 -10.40 14.52
C ASP A 30 25.73 -10.56 13.32
N ARG A 31 25.55 -9.50 12.53
CA ARG A 31 24.72 -9.49 11.32
C ARG A 31 25.51 -9.72 10.03
N LYS A 32 26.85 -9.76 10.08
CA LYS A 32 27.68 -9.98 8.88
C LYS A 32 27.33 -11.30 8.21
N GLY A 33 27.03 -11.24 6.91
CA GLY A 33 26.64 -12.40 6.10
C GLY A 33 25.24 -12.95 6.38
N LYS A 34 24.44 -12.30 7.24
CA LYS A 34 23.05 -12.71 7.51
C LYS A 34 22.07 -11.89 6.68
N ILE A 35 21.30 -12.58 5.85
CA ILE A 35 20.19 -12.01 5.09
C ILE A 35 19.08 -11.61 6.06
N ALA A 36 18.74 -10.32 6.12
CA ALA A 36 17.68 -9.80 6.99
C ALA A 36 16.27 -10.05 6.42
N HIS A 37 16.15 -10.02 5.09
CA HIS A 37 14.89 -10.20 4.37
C HIS A 37 15.12 -11.17 3.23
N SER A 38 14.38 -12.28 3.22
CA SER A 38 14.36 -13.20 2.08
C SER A 38 12.96 -13.31 1.51
N ASN A 39 12.86 -13.59 0.22
CA ASN A 39 11.59 -13.80 -0.44
C ASN A 39 10.88 -15.03 0.13
N ALA A 40 11.63 -16.06 0.50
CA ALA A 40 11.10 -17.24 1.18
C ALA A 40 10.43 -16.90 2.53
N MET A 41 11.07 -16.06 3.36
CA MET A 41 10.48 -15.62 4.62
C MET A 41 9.29 -14.70 4.39
N ALA A 42 9.38 -13.77 3.44
CA ALA A 42 8.25 -12.94 3.03
C ALA A 42 7.04 -13.80 2.62
N GLY A 43 7.27 -14.90 1.92
CA GLY A 43 6.22 -15.87 1.54
C GLY A 43 5.58 -16.59 2.72
N ILE A 44 6.33 -16.87 3.80
CA ILE A 44 5.77 -17.43 5.04
C ILE A 44 4.79 -16.42 5.67
N TYR A 45 5.21 -15.16 5.81
CA TYR A 45 4.36 -14.11 6.35
C TYR A 45 3.16 -13.78 5.44
N ALA A 46 3.34 -13.85 4.11
CA ALA A 46 2.26 -13.68 3.16
C ALA A 46 1.18 -14.76 3.33
N ARG A 47 1.58 -16.04 3.44
CA ARG A 47 0.65 -17.14 3.72
C ARG A 47 -0.08 -16.95 5.05
N ALA A 48 0.64 -16.61 6.12
CA ALA A 48 0.02 -16.34 7.41
C ALA A 48 -1.01 -15.21 7.34
N CYS A 49 -0.72 -14.15 6.56
CA CYS A 49 -1.63 -13.04 6.31
C CYS A 49 -2.91 -13.49 5.57
N VAL A 50 -2.76 -14.25 4.48
CA VAL A 50 -3.90 -14.80 3.70
C VAL A 50 -4.76 -15.75 4.55
N GLU A 51 -4.14 -16.68 5.26
CA GLU A 51 -4.86 -17.62 6.14
C GLU A 51 -5.61 -16.90 7.27
N THR A 52 -5.00 -15.87 7.84
CA THR A 52 -5.62 -15.06 8.90
C THR A 52 -6.80 -14.27 8.36
N ALA A 53 -6.65 -13.63 7.20
CA ALA A 53 -7.75 -12.93 6.53
C ALA A 53 -8.92 -13.88 6.26
N GLY A 54 -8.65 -15.09 5.76
CA GLY A 54 -9.65 -16.13 5.55
C GLY A 54 -10.39 -16.54 6.83
N LYS A 55 -9.65 -16.77 7.93
CA LYS A 55 -10.26 -17.10 9.24
C LYS A 55 -11.14 -15.99 9.80
N LEU A 56 -10.80 -14.73 9.52
CA LEU A 56 -11.54 -13.56 9.99
C LEU A 56 -12.65 -13.12 9.03
N GLY A 57 -12.77 -13.74 7.84
CA GLY A 57 -13.70 -13.30 6.80
C GLY A 57 -13.38 -11.90 6.26
N LEU A 58 -12.09 -11.53 6.26
CA LEU A 58 -11.61 -10.24 5.77
C LEU A 58 -11.01 -10.37 4.37
N PRO A 59 -11.13 -9.34 3.51
CA PRO A 59 -10.45 -9.35 2.23
C PRO A 59 -8.94 -9.22 2.39
N VAL A 60 -8.21 -9.82 1.45
CA VAL A 60 -6.76 -9.76 1.36
C VAL A 60 -6.31 -9.40 -0.05
N LEU A 61 -5.29 -8.55 -0.13
CA LEU A 61 -4.53 -8.27 -1.34
C LEU A 61 -3.20 -9.00 -1.27
N ASP A 62 -3.09 -10.11 -2.02
CA ASP A 62 -1.88 -10.94 -2.07
C ASP A 62 -0.88 -10.41 -3.11
N LEU A 63 -0.15 -9.37 -2.70
CA LEU A 63 0.94 -8.81 -3.49
C LEU A 63 2.12 -9.77 -3.62
N HIS A 64 2.31 -10.71 -2.67
CA HIS A 64 3.42 -11.64 -2.73
C HIS A 64 3.27 -12.54 -3.94
N SER A 65 2.12 -13.20 -4.08
CA SER A 65 1.82 -14.05 -5.23
C SER A 65 1.79 -13.23 -6.52
N TYR A 66 1.18 -12.04 -6.51
CA TYR A 66 1.11 -11.16 -7.68
C TYR A 66 2.49 -10.84 -8.26
N PHE A 67 3.43 -10.36 -7.44
CA PHE A 67 4.76 -10.01 -7.92
C PHE A 67 5.64 -11.23 -8.22
N ASN A 68 5.46 -12.35 -7.50
CA ASN A 68 6.21 -13.57 -7.78
C ASN A 68 5.74 -14.30 -9.06
N ASN A 69 4.54 -14.03 -9.55
CA ASN A 69 4.06 -14.53 -10.84
C ASN A 69 4.64 -13.76 -12.05
N MET A 70 5.32 -12.64 -11.82
CA MET A 70 6.04 -11.92 -12.88
C MET A 70 7.32 -12.67 -13.25
N THR A 71 7.84 -12.40 -14.45
CA THR A 71 9.17 -12.88 -14.82
C THR A 71 10.24 -12.32 -13.87
N ASP A 72 11.35 -13.03 -13.69
CA ASP A 72 12.46 -12.58 -12.86
C ASP A 72 12.97 -11.19 -13.24
N TRP A 73 13.00 -10.88 -14.54
CA TRP A 73 13.41 -9.56 -15.02
C TRP A 73 12.41 -8.48 -14.58
N GLU A 74 11.11 -8.69 -14.77
CA GLU A 74 10.08 -7.74 -14.35
C GLU A 74 10.08 -7.54 -12.83
N ARG A 75 10.19 -8.64 -12.07
CA ARG A 75 10.20 -8.63 -10.60
C ARG A 75 11.36 -7.79 -10.05
N LYS A 76 12.53 -7.83 -10.69
CA LYS A 76 13.67 -6.98 -10.33
C LYS A 76 13.41 -5.50 -10.65
N ASN A 77 12.73 -5.21 -11.76
CA ASN A 77 12.44 -3.84 -12.19
C ASN A 77 11.29 -3.15 -11.43
N VAL A 78 10.53 -3.89 -10.63
CA VAL A 78 9.52 -3.31 -9.71
C VAL A 78 10.09 -2.97 -8.33
N LEU A 79 11.37 -3.25 -8.06
CA LEU A 79 12.07 -2.93 -6.82
C LEU A 79 13.14 -1.85 -7.05
N ALA A 80 13.28 -0.91 -6.12
CA ALA A 80 14.29 0.15 -6.18
C ALA A 80 15.66 -0.33 -5.67
N ASP A 81 15.65 -1.14 -4.61
CA ASP A 81 16.85 -1.57 -3.89
C ASP A 81 16.76 -3.04 -3.44
N GLY A 82 15.97 -3.83 -4.18
CA GLY A 82 15.69 -5.24 -3.86
C GLY A 82 14.74 -5.46 -2.66
N LEU A 83 14.14 -4.39 -2.11
CA LEU A 83 13.13 -4.48 -1.05
C LEU A 83 11.98 -3.48 -1.24
N HIS A 84 12.29 -2.20 -1.41
CA HIS A 84 11.29 -1.15 -1.59
C HIS A 84 10.76 -1.17 -3.04
N LEU A 85 9.45 -0.99 -3.21
CA LEU A 85 8.86 -0.87 -4.54
C LEU A 85 9.42 0.38 -5.25
N SER A 86 9.79 0.22 -6.52
CA SER A 86 10.14 1.34 -7.40
C SER A 86 8.88 2.16 -7.74
N MET A 87 9.02 3.24 -8.50
CA MET A 87 7.86 3.95 -9.05
C MET A 87 6.94 3.00 -9.85
N ARG A 88 7.54 2.12 -10.66
CA ARG A 88 6.81 1.10 -11.42
C ARG A 88 6.12 0.10 -10.49
N GLY A 89 6.82 -0.37 -9.46
CA GLY A 89 6.23 -1.28 -8.47
C GLY A 89 5.06 -0.67 -7.71
N ASN A 90 5.18 0.59 -7.29
CA ASN A 90 4.11 1.32 -6.62
C ASN A 90 2.91 1.55 -7.54
N ASN A 91 3.11 1.80 -8.84
CA ASN A 91 2.01 1.91 -9.80
C ASN A 91 1.23 0.59 -9.93
N PHE A 92 1.91 -0.57 -9.98
CA PHE A 92 1.21 -1.85 -9.97
C PHE A 92 0.48 -2.10 -8.65
N MET A 93 1.11 -1.79 -7.51
CA MET A 93 0.45 -1.91 -6.21
C MET A 93 -0.81 -1.04 -6.16
N TYR A 94 -0.74 0.21 -6.62
CA TYR A 94 -1.89 1.12 -6.67
C TYR A 94 -3.03 0.55 -7.51
N GLN A 95 -2.74 0.01 -8.70
CA GLN A 95 -3.75 -0.60 -9.57
C GLN A 95 -4.45 -1.79 -8.89
N GLN A 96 -3.66 -2.69 -8.29
CA GLN A 96 -4.21 -3.85 -7.58
C GLN A 96 -5.02 -3.43 -6.34
N LEU A 97 -4.56 -2.42 -5.60
CA LEU A 97 -5.25 -1.88 -4.44
C LEU A 97 -6.57 -1.21 -4.82
N ARG A 98 -6.58 -0.38 -5.86
CA ARG A 98 -7.82 0.24 -6.36
C ARG A 98 -8.84 -0.81 -6.79
N GLN A 99 -8.44 -1.79 -7.60
CA GLN A 99 -9.32 -2.89 -8.01
C GLN A 99 -9.89 -3.66 -6.82
N LYS A 100 -9.07 -3.93 -5.80
CA LYS A 100 -9.52 -4.61 -4.58
C LYS A 100 -10.49 -3.74 -3.77
N ILE A 101 -10.24 -2.45 -3.63
CA ILE A 101 -11.15 -1.52 -2.93
C ILE A 101 -12.47 -1.40 -3.68
N ASP A 102 -12.46 -1.30 -5.00
CA ASP A 102 -13.66 -1.19 -5.82
C ASP A 102 -14.55 -2.43 -5.67
N ALA A 103 -13.94 -3.62 -5.60
CA ALA A 103 -14.65 -4.89 -5.44
C ALA A 103 -15.20 -5.11 -4.01
N GLU A 104 -14.40 -4.86 -2.99
CA GLU A 104 -14.73 -5.23 -1.60
C GLU A 104 -15.42 -4.10 -0.83
N PHE A 105 -15.18 -2.84 -1.23
CA PHE A 105 -15.67 -1.65 -0.53
C PHE A 105 -16.21 -0.57 -1.48
N PRO A 106 -17.25 -0.86 -2.30
CA PRO A 106 -17.77 0.08 -3.30
C PRO A 106 -18.18 1.44 -2.70
N ASN A 107 -18.76 1.44 -1.49
CA ASN A 107 -19.11 2.67 -0.78
C ASN A 107 -17.89 3.54 -0.40
N ILE A 108 -16.74 2.93 -0.14
CA ILE A 108 -15.48 3.64 0.11
C ILE A 108 -14.90 4.14 -1.21
N SER A 109 -14.92 3.32 -2.26
CA SER A 109 -14.45 3.72 -3.60
C SER A 109 -15.13 5.03 -4.06
N HIS A 110 -16.46 5.09 -4.00
CA HIS A 110 -17.21 6.30 -4.33
C HIS A 110 -16.83 7.53 -3.49
N LYS A 111 -16.42 7.32 -2.24
CA LYS A 111 -15.98 8.36 -1.31
C LYS A 111 -14.56 8.84 -1.58
N LEU A 112 -13.69 8.02 -2.15
CA LEU A 112 -12.33 8.39 -2.55
C LEU A 112 -12.33 9.27 -3.79
N ASP A 113 -13.33 9.11 -4.65
CA ASP A 113 -13.44 9.83 -5.91
C ASP A 113 -14.18 11.18 -5.77
N ARG A 114 -14.53 11.57 -4.53
CA ARG A 114 -15.27 12.79 -4.23
C ARG A 114 -14.62 13.60 -3.12
N TRP A 115 -14.67 14.91 -3.28
CA TRP A 115 -14.32 15.83 -2.22
C TRP A 115 -15.37 15.69 -1.08
N GLN A 116 -14.92 15.32 0.12
CA GLN A 116 -15.82 15.03 1.26
C GLN A 116 -16.13 16.24 2.14
N ILE A 117 -15.42 17.34 1.92
CA ILE A 117 -15.62 18.60 2.61
C ILE A 117 -16.20 19.62 1.62
N PRO A 118 -16.89 20.67 2.08
CA PRO A 118 -17.34 21.72 1.18
C PRO A 118 -16.16 22.36 0.43
N SER A 119 -16.41 22.86 -0.78
CA SER A 119 -15.39 23.59 -1.53
C SER A 119 -15.17 24.97 -0.92
N TYR A 120 -14.06 25.62 -1.28
CA TYR A 120 -13.79 27.00 -0.85
C TYR A 120 -14.90 27.95 -1.27
N GLU A 121 -15.46 27.76 -2.48
CA GLU A 121 -16.56 28.56 -3.00
C GLU A 121 -17.82 28.43 -2.14
N THR A 122 -18.11 27.23 -1.64
CA THR A 122 -19.22 27.01 -0.70
C THR A 122 -19.05 27.84 0.57
N TRP A 123 -17.81 28.04 1.02
CA TRP A 123 -17.53 28.85 2.21
C TRP A 123 -17.62 30.35 1.94
N ILE A 124 -17.23 30.82 0.74
CA ILE A 124 -17.44 32.23 0.34
C ILE A 124 -18.93 32.56 0.34
N GLU A 125 -19.76 31.71 -0.29
CA GLU A 125 -21.20 31.94 -0.38
C GLU A 125 -21.89 31.94 1.00
N ALA A 126 -21.33 31.18 1.95
CA ALA A 126 -21.83 31.09 3.32
C ALA A 126 -21.22 32.13 4.27
N ASP A 127 -20.28 32.96 3.82
CA ASP A 127 -19.58 33.93 4.68
C ASP A 127 -20.56 35.03 5.15
N PRO A 128 -20.87 35.12 6.46
CA PRO A 128 -21.77 36.15 6.97
C PRO A 128 -21.11 37.53 7.07
N TRP A 129 -19.82 37.65 6.75
CA TRP A 129 -19.11 38.92 6.78
C TRP A 129 -19.68 39.88 5.72
N LEU A 130 -20.20 41.01 6.20
CA LEU A 130 -20.57 42.14 5.38
C LEU A 130 -19.46 43.19 5.51
N PRO A 131 -19.02 43.83 4.41
CA PRO A 131 -18.12 44.96 4.52
C PRO A 131 -18.79 46.05 5.37
N ASP A 132 -18.06 46.62 6.33
CA ASP A 132 -18.53 47.81 7.04
C ASP A 132 -18.83 48.89 6.01
N ASN A 133 -20.08 49.37 5.98
CA ASN A 133 -20.47 50.57 5.23
C ASN A 133 -19.87 51.84 5.87
N SER A 134 -18.58 51.84 6.17
CA SER A 134 -17.85 53.06 6.54
C SER A 134 -17.63 53.88 5.27
N GLU A 135 -18.64 54.69 4.97
CA GLU A 135 -18.62 56.02 4.34
C GLU A 135 -17.69 56.21 3.13
N ALA A 136 -18.32 56.31 1.95
CA ALA A 136 -17.83 57.10 0.83
C ALA A 136 -18.57 58.44 0.77
#